data_AF-A0A6P8RC70-F1
#
_entry.id   AF-A0A6P8RC70-F1
#
_cell.length_a   1.000
_cell.length_b   1.000
_cell.length_c   1.000
_cell.angle_alpha   90.00
_cell.angle_beta   90.00
_cell.angle_gamma   90.00
#
_symmetry.space_group_name_H-M   'P 1'
#
loop_
_entity.id
_entity.type
_entity.pdbx_description
1 polymer ?
#
loop_
_entity_poly.entity_id
_entity_poly.type
_entity_poly.pdbx_seq_one_letter_code
_entity_poly.pdbx_strand_id
1 'polypeptide(L)'
;MSSEQRPIFKKQNPDLKSLELIKKIAFAWNELPVSEKKPYEMAAAAEGQIYKEEMARFKAQLTPEQTATLKKEKMQRLAKKKSIGMKRALTILGKPKRPRNSVNIFIAEHFNEAKGISFQENMKNLMKEWNKLQNSQKQLYMQLAEDDKVRYENEIAVWEKQMIEVGREDLIRFKQREIFEKQRKAKRRKAIMKTISDINSSKLEKILKSNMMTSKPEKSSTPPRKAEE
;
A
#
# COMPACT_ATOMS: atom_id res chain seq x y z
N MET A 1 12.18 -22.62 -27.93
CA MET A 1 13.46 -22.18 -27.33
C MET A 1 13.57 -22.37 -25.82
N SER A 2 12.98 -21.53 -24.93
CA SER A 2 13.25 -21.66 -23.48
C SER A 2 12.87 -23.04 -22.88
N SER A 3 11.76 -23.65 -23.33
CA SER A 3 11.36 -24.99 -22.90
C SER A 3 12.37 -26.07 -23.29
N GLU A 4 12.93 -25.98 -24.50
CA GLU A 4 13.86 -26.96 -25.09
C GLU A 4 15.29 -26.79 -24.57
N GLN A 5 15.72 -25.55 -24.34
CA GLN A 5 17.09 -25.23 -23.93
C GLN A 5 17.30 -25.43 -22.41
N ARG A 6 16.25 -25.31 -21.59
CA ARG A 6 16.31 -25.55 -20.14
C ARG A 6 16.97 -26.87 -19.73
N PRO A 7 16.57 -28.04 -20.25
CA PRO A 7 17.21 -29.31 -19.87
C PRO A 7 18.67 -29.40 -20.32
N ILE A 8 19.04 -28.81 -21.47
CA ILE A 8 20.41 -28.79 -21.98
C ILE A 8 21.30 -27.95 -21.06
N PHE A 9 20.87 -26.72 -20.77
CA PHE A 9 21.57 -25.83 -19.87
C PHE A 9 21.66 -26.40 -18.45
N LYS A 10 20.64 -27.12 -17.97
CA LYS A 10 20.66 -27.76 -16.64
C LYS A 10 21.65 -28.92 -16.58
N LYS A 11 21.81 -29.71 -17.66
CA LYS A 11 22.84 -30.75 -17.75
C LYS A 11 24.25 -30.16 -17.77
N GLN A 12 24.45 -29.05 -18.47
CA GLN A 12 25.75 -28.35 -18.54
C GLN A 12 26.09 -27.58 -17.24
N ASN A 13 25.06 -27.18 -16.49
CA ASN A 13 25.20 -26.43 -15.25
C ASN A 13 24.34 -27.06 -14.14
N PRO A 14 24.69 -28.27 -13.65
CA PRO A 14 23.86 -29.00 -12.68
C PRO A 14 23.70 -28.24 -11.36
N ASP A 15 24.71 -27.48 -10.94
CA ASP A 15 24.73 -26.75 -9.67
C ASP A 15 23.99 -25.42 -9.72
N LEU A 16 23.68 -24.90 -10.92
CA LEU A 16 22.98 -23.63 -11.05
C LEU A 16 21.52 -23.75 -10.63
N LYS A 17 21.09 -22.76 -9.85
CA LYS A 17 19.70 -22.55 -9.49
C LYS A 17 18.89 -22.17 -10.73
N SER A 18 17.64 -22.61 -10.80
CA SER A 18 16.77 -22.44 -11.97
C SER A 18 16.61 -20.98 -12.43
N LEU A 19 16.65 -20.01 -11.51
CA LEU A 19 16.57 -18.59 -11.86
C LEU A 19 17.80 -18.10 -12.63
N GLU A 20 19.00 -18.50 -12.20
CA GLU A 20 20.24 -18.16 -12.90
C GLU A 20 20.33 -18.88 -14.25
N LEU A 21 19.80 -20.11 -14.32
CA LEU A 21 19.67 -20.85 -15.57
C LEU A 21 18.76 -20.11 -16.58
N ILE A 22 17.59 -19.66 -16.13
CA ILE A 22 16.64 -18.92 -16.98
C ILE A 22 17.26 -17.60 -17.46
N LYS A 23 18.02 -16.90 -16.60
CA LYS A 23 18.75 -15.69 -17.00
C LYS A 23 19.77 -16.00 -18.11
N LYS A 24 20.60 -17.03 -17.95
CA LYS A 24 21.58 -17.44 -18.98
C LYS A 24 20.89 -17.77 -20.32
N ILE A 25 19.78 -18.48 -20.29
CA ILE A 25 19.00 -18.80 -21.51
C ILE A 25 18.44 -17.52 -22.16
N ALA A 26 17.98 -16.55 -21.36
CA ALA A 26 17.49 -15.27 -21.88
C ALA A 26 18.62 -14.45 -22.53
N PHE A 27 19.82 -14.45 -21.95
CA PHE A 27 20.99 -13.82 -22.57
C PHE A 27 21.35 -14.50 -23.90
N ALA A 28 21.44 -15.83 -23.92
CA ALA A 28 21.72 -16.59 -25.14
C ALA A 28 20.68 -16.34 -26.24
N TRP A 29 19.40 -16.18 -25.87
CA TRP A 29 18.37 -15.76 -26.83
C TRP A 29 18.62 -14.36 -27.37
N ASN A 30 18.99 -13.39 -26.53
CA ASN A 30 19.24 -12.02 -27.00
C ASN A 30 20.40 -11.96 -27.99
N GLU A 31 21.47 -12.72 -27.77
CA GLU A 31 22.66 -12.80 -28.64
C GLU A 31 22.44 -13.56 -29.95
N LEU A 32 21.40 -14.41 -30.02
CA LEU A 32 21.13 -15.22 -31.21
C LEU A 32 20.86 -14.34 -32.45
N PRO A 33 21.43 -14.65 -33.62
CA PRO A 33 21.17 -13.90 -34.84
C PRO A 33 19.71 -14.04 -35.29
N VAL A 34 19.23 -13.05 -36.05
CA VAL A 34 17.84 -13.01 -36.53
C VAL A 34 17.49 -14.25 -37.37
N SER A 35 18.45 -14.77 -38.14
CA SER A 35 18.29 -16.00 -38.92
C SER A 35 17.93 -17.22 -38.07
N GLU A 36 18.51 -17.34 -36.87
CA GLU A 36 18.28 -18.45 -35.94
C GLU A 36 17.04 -18.23 -35.07
N LYS A 37 16.63 -16.97 -34.85
CA LYS A 37 15.36 -16.63 -34.19
C LYS A 37 14.15 -16.87 -35.09
N LYS A 38 14.31 -16.67 -36.40
CA LYS A 38 13.22 -16.70 -37.40
C LYS A 38 12.40 -18.00 -37.40
N PRO A 39 12.99 -19.21 -37.31
CA PRO A 39 12.20 -20.44 -37.21
C PRO A 39 11.28 -20.47 -35.98
N TYR A 40 11.73 -19.96 -34.83
CA TYR A 40 10.93 -19.90 -33.62
C TYR A 40 9.78 -18.89 -33.74
N GLU A 41 10.01 -17.75 -34.38
CA GLU A 41 8.98 -16.75 -34.64
C GLU A 41 7.91 -17.27 -35.61
N MET A 42 8.35 -17.95 -36.68
CA MET A 42 7.44 -18.58 -37.64
C MET A 42 6.62 -19.69 -36.99
N ALA A 43 7.24 -20.55 -36.19
CA ALA A 43 6.55 -21.58 -35.43
C ALA A 43 5.54 -20.97 -34.45
N ALA A 44 5.93 -19.95 -33.68
CA ALA A 44 5.04 -19.26 -32.75
C ALA A 44 3.86 -18.57 -33.47
N ALA A 45 4.08 -18.03 -34.67
CA ALA A 45 3.02 -17.44 -35.49
C ALA A 45 2.04 -18.52 -35.99
N ALA A 46 2.53 -19.67 -36.47
CA ALA A 46 1.71 -20.78 -36.90
C ALA A 46 0.89 -21.38 -35.74
N GLU A 47 1.52 -21.65 -34.59
CA GLU A 47 0.85 -22.10 -33.37
C GLU A 47 -0.19 -21.07 -32.89
N GLY A 48 0.13 -19.78 -33.01
CA GLY A 48 -0.79 -18.70 -32.67
C GLY A 48 -2.04 -18.67 -33.56
N GLN A 49 -1.97 -19.10 -34.82
CA GLN A 49 -3.14 -19.24 -35.69
C GLN A 49 -3.98 -20.45 -35.27
N ILE A 50 -3.36 -21.61 -35.07
CA ILE A 50 -4.03 -22.83 -34.59
C ILE A 50 -4.79 -22.56 -33.28
N TYR A 51 -4.11 -21.94 -32.30
CA TYR A 51 -4.72 -21.57 -31.03
C TYR A 51 -5.94 -20.66 -31.17
N LYS A 52 -5.90 -19.69 -32.10
CA LYS A 52 -7.04 -18.78 -32.34
C LYS A 52 -8.25 -19.56 -32.86
N GLU A 53 -8.03 -20.46 -33.82
CA GLU A 53 -9.09 -21.30 -34.39
C GLU A 53 -9.66 -22.26 -33.35
N GLU A 54 -8.81 -22.95 -32.60
CA GLU A 54 -9.21 -23.86 -31.51
C GLU A 54 -9.99 -23.11 -30.42
N MET A 55 -9.51 -21.93 -30.02
CA MET A 55 -10.19 -21.10 -29.03
C MET A 55 -11.56 -20.61 -29.53
N ALA A 56 -11.69 -20.29 -30.83
CA ALA A 56 -12.96 -19.92 -31.43
C ALA A 56 -13.93 -21.11 -31.43
N ARG A 57 -13.48 -22.30 -31.84
CA ARG A 57 -14.27 -23.53 -31.79
C ARG A 57 -14.70 -23.87 -30.37
N PHE A 58 -13.78 -23.83 -29.41
CA PHE A 58 -14.06 -24.07 -27.99
C PHE A 58 -15.12 -23.10 -27.45
N LYS A 59 -14.98 -21.80 -27.72
CA LYS A 59 -15.97 -20.81 -27.28
C LYS A 59 -17.34 -20.99 -27.94
N ALA A 60 -17.40 -21.40 -29.21
CA ALA A 60 -18.65 -21.65 -29.91
C ALA A 60 -19.39 -22.89 -29.35
N GLN A 61 -18.68 -23.86 -28.79
CA GLN A 61 -19.25 -25.08 -28.19
C GLN A 61 -19.76 -24.88 -26.76
N LEU A 62 -19.40 -23.78 -26.09
CA LEU A 62 -19.78 -23.55 -24.69
C LEU A 62 -21.24 -23.16 -24.55
N THR A 63 -21.91 -23.76 -23.56
CA THR A 63 -23.23 -23.27 -23.14
C THR A 63 -23.11 -21.94 -22.38
N PRO A 64 -24.19 -21.15 -22.31
CA PRO A 64 -24.21 -19.92 -21.49
C PRO A 64 -23.86 -20.17 -20.02
N GLU A 65 -24.29 -21.30 -19.46
CA GLU A 65 -24.00 -21.69 -18.09
C GLU A 65 -22.52 -22.00 -17.88
N GLN A 66 -21.91 -22.83 -18.75
CA GLN A 66 -20.47 -23.11 -18.70
C GLN A 66 -19.63 -21.85 -18.89
N THR A 67 -20.09 -20.93 -19.74
CA THR A 67 -19.42 -19.63 -19.91
C THR A 67 -19.50 -18.80 -18.63
N ALA A 68 -20.63 -18.81 -17.94
CA ALA A 68 -20.81 -18.09 -16.67
C ALA A 68 -19.95 -18.69 -15.55
N THR A 69 -19.85 -20.01 -15.45
CA THR A 69 -18.99 -20.69 -14.45
C THR A 69 -17.52 -20.38 -14.69
N LEU A 70 -17.03 -20.47 -15.94
CA LEU A 70 -15.65 -20.09 -16.30
C LEU A 70 -15.34 -18.62 -15.99
N LYS A 71 -16.29 -17.71 -16.27
CA LYS A 71 -16.15 -16.29 -15.91
C LYS A 71 -16.06 -16.12 -14.39
N LYS A 72 -16.91 -16.80 -13.61
CA LYS A 72 -16.89 -16.75 -12.14
C LYS A 72 -15.58 -17.28 -11.57
N GLU A 73 -15.10 -18.42 -12.05
CA GLU A 73 -13.82 -19.01 -11.63
C GLU A 73 -12.64 -18.08 -11.95
N LYS A 74 -12.60 -17.51 -13.16
CA LYS A 74 -11.59 -16.52 -13.54
C LYS A 74 -11.60 -15.32 -12.59
N MET A 75 -12.77 -14.80 -12.26
CA MET A 75 -12.92 -13.68 -11.31
C MET A 75 -12.44 -14.06 -9.91
N GLN A 76 -12.79 -15.24 -9.41
CA GLN A 76 -12.31 -15.75 -8.12
C GLN A 76 -10.78 -15.91 -8.10
N ARG A 77 -10.20 -16.45 -9.17
CA ARG A 77 -8.74 -16.61 -9.31
C ARG A 77 -8.03 -15.26 -9.31
N LEU A 78 -8.55 -14.28 -10.04
CA LEU A 78 -7.99 -12.92 -10.07
C LEU A 78 -8.14 -12.21 -8.72
N ALA A 79 -9.29 -12.34 -8.06
CA ALA A 79 -9.52 -11.80 -6.73
C ALA A 79 -8.55 -12.42 -5.69
N LYS A 80 -8.34 -13.74 -5.74
CA LYS A 80 -7.36 -14.45 -4.90
C LYS A 80 -5.93 -13.98 -5.19
N LYS A 81 -5.54 -13.84 -6.46
CA LYS A 81 -4.22 -13.31 -6.83
C LYS A 81 -4.02 -11.89 -6.30
N LYS A 82 -5.03 -11.03 -6.45
CA LYS A 82 -5.01 -9.65 -5.94
C LYS A 82 -4.92 -9.61 -4.42
N SER A 83 -5.69 -10.44 -3.70
CA SER A 83 -5.66 -10.48 -2.23
C SER A 83 -4.32 -10.97 -1.69
N ILE A 84 -3.71 -11.99 -2.32
CA ILE A 84 -2.38 -12.47 -1.98
C ILE A 84 -1.32 -11.40 -2.26
N GLY A 85 -1.39 -10.74 -3.42
CA GLY A 85 -0.49 -9.64 -3.77
C GLY A 85 -0.57 -8.48 -2.77
N MET A 86 -1.79 -8.07 -2.42
CA MET A 86 -2.04 -7.05 -1.40
C MET A 86 -1.47 -7.47 -0.04
N LYS A 87 -1.71 -8.71 0.40
CA LYS A 87 -1.18 -9.23 1.67
C LYS A 87 0.36 -9.18 1.70
N ARG A 88 1.02 -9.61 0.63
CA ARG A 88 2.49 -9.55 0.51
C ARG A 88 3.01 -8.11 0.56
N ALA A 89 2.36 -7.19 -0.16
CA ALA A 89 2.72 -5.79 -0.12
C ALA A 89 2.61 -5.20 1.30
N LEU A 90 1.52 -5.51 2.01
CA LEU A 90 1.36 -5.09 3.40
C LEU A 90 2.42 -5.69 4.33
N THR A 91 2.83 -6.94 4.10
CA THR A 91 3.93 -7.58 4.85
C THR A 91 5.28 -6.91 4.56
N ILE A 92 5.59 -6.60 3.30
CA ILE A 92 6.83 -5.91 2.91
C ILE A 92 6.87 -4.50 3.51
N LEU A 93 5.73 -3.81 3.57
CA LEU A 93 5.60 -2.49 4.19
C LEU A 93 5.58 -2.53 5.73
N GLY A 94 5.79 -3.71 6.34
CA GLY A 94 5.88 -3.83 7.80
C GLY A 94 4.59 -3.53 8.54
N LYS A 95 3.41 -3.74 7.94
CA LYS A 95 2.13 -3.44 8.60
C LYS A 95 2.01 -4.21 9.92
N PRO A 96 1.73 -3.52 11.05
CA PRO A 96 1.54 -4.15 12.35
C PRO A 96 0.54 -5.30 12.34
N LYS A 97 0.87 -6.39 13.03
CA LYS A 97 -0.03 -7.53 13.21
C LYS A 97 -1.18 -7.13 14.13
N ARG A 98 -2.38 -7.63 13.82
CA ARG A 98 -3.60 -7.39 14.62
C ARG A 98 -3.40 -7.79 16.08
N PRO A 99 -4.11 -7.13 17.00
CA PRO A 99 -3.99 -7.45 18.42
C PRO A 99 -4.49 -8.87 18.67
N ARG A 100 -3.75 -9.61 19.50
CA ARG A 100 -4.08 -10.97 19.92
C ARG A 100 -5.12 -10.90 21.04
N ASN A 101 -6.12 -11.77 20.98
CA ASN A 101 -7.04 -11.95 22.10
C ASN A 101 -6.42 -12.90 23.16
N SER A 102 -7.06 -12.97 24.32
CA SER A 102 -6.58 -13.77 25.47
C SER A 102 -6.38 -15.24 25.11
N VAL A 103 -7.31 -15.83 24.37
CA VAL A 103 -7.25 -17.22 23.90
C VAL A 103 -6.07 -17.43 22.96
N ASN A 104 -5.81 -16.49 22.03
CA ASN A 104 -4.69 -16.57 21.09
C ASN A 104 -3.33 -16.48 21.80
N ILE A 105 -3.25 -15.72 22.89
CA ILE A 105 -2.03 -15.62 23.70
C ILE A 105 -1.80 -16.95 24.43
N PHE A 106 -2.83 -17.48 25.12
CA PHE A 106 -2.78 -18.79 25.76
C PHE A 106 -2.37 -19.90 24.76
N ILE A 107 -3.03 -19.96 23.60
CA ILE A 107 -2.70 -20.93 22.56
C ILE A 107 -1.24 -20.78 22.15
N ALA A 108 -0.76 -19.56 21.88
CA ALA A 108 0.61 -19.35 21.41
C ALA A 108 1.66 -19.81 22.43
N GLU A 109 1.38 -19.66 23.73
CA GLU A 109 2.25 -20.10 24.82
C GLU A 109 2.25 -21.62 24.96
N HIS A 110 1.07 -22.25 24.90
CA HIS A 110 0.91 -23.68 25.19
C HIS A 110 0.95 -24.57 23.93
N PHE A 111 1.07 -23.98 22.73
CA PHE A 111 1.00 -24.73 21.46
C PHE A 111 2.09 -25.78 21.32
N ASN A 112 3.31 -25.49 21.79
CA ASN A 112 4.45 -26.39 21.68
C ASN A 112 4.36 -27.57 22.66
N GLU A 113 3.62 -27.41 23.76
CA GLU A 113 3.44 -28.42 24.80
C GLU A 113 2.30 -29.39 24.47
N ALA A 114 1.40 -29.00 23.56
CA ALA A 114 0.30 -29.83 23.10
C ALA A 114 0.80 -31.03 22.28
N LYS A 115 0.47 -32.25 22.75
CA LYS A 115 0.94 -33.54 22.19
C LYS A 115 -0.04 -34.21 21.20
N GLY A 116 -0.79 -33.41 20.45
CA GLY A 116 -1.68 -33.90 19.38
C GLY A 116 -0.89 -34.28 18.14
N ILE A 117 -1.39 -35.29 17.43
CA ILE A 117 -0.74 -35.85 16.24
C ILE A 117 -0.88 -34.88 15.05
N SER A 118 -1.91 -34.03 15.07
CA SER A 118 -2.17 -33.00 14.08
C SER A 118 -2.37 -31.61 14.69
N PHE A 119 -2.11 -30.56 13.90
CA PHE A 119 -2.40 -29.17 14.29
C PHE A 119 -3.86 -28.97 14.73
N GLN A 120 -4.80 -29.62 14.05
CA GLN A 120 -6.23 -29.51 14.34
C GLN A 120 -6.58 -30.14 15.69
N GLU A 121 -5.96 -31.28 16.00
CA GLU A 121 -6.13 -31.96 17.28
C GLU A 121 -5.50 -31.15 18.42
N ASN A 122 -4.31 -30.58 18.21
CA ASN A 122 -3.69 -29.64 19.15
C ASN A 122 -4.59 -28.47 19.48
N MET A 123 -5.13 -27.81 18.44
CA MET A 123 -6.05 -26.70 18.63
C MET A 123 -7.30 -27.10 19.41
N LYS A 124 -7.86 -28.28 19.13
CA LYS A 124 -9.04 -28.81 19.84
C LYS A 124 -8.73 -29.08 21.31
N ASN A 125 -7.56 -29.63 21.62
CA ASN A 125 -7.14 -29.92 22.99
C ASN A 125 -6.88 -28.62 23.79
N LEU A 126 -6.14 -27.67 23.21
CA LEU A 126 -5.90 -26.36 23.82
C LEU A 126 -7.21 -25.60 24.10
N MET A 127 -8.19 -25.66 23.19
CA MET A 127 -9.49 -25.03 23.45
C MET A 127 -10.25 -25.70 24.60
N LYS A 128 -10.12 -27.03 24.78
CA LYS A 128 -10.70 -27.72 25.94
C LYS A 128 -10.00 -27.29 27.24
N GLU A 129 -8.68 -27.17 27.23
CA GLU A 129 -7.89 -26.70 28.38
C GLU A 129 -8.25 -25.27 28.74
N TRP A 130 -8.31 -24.37 27.76
CA TRP A 130 -8.75 -22.99 27.95
C TRP A 130 -10.13 -22.93 28.63
N ASN A 131 -11.09 -23.74 28.18
CA ASN A 131 -12.42 -23.75 28.78
C ASN A 131 -12.41 -24.22 30.24
N LYS A 132 -11.52 -25.16 30.59
CA LYS A 132 -11.35 -25.67 31.95
C LYS A 132 -10.60 -24.70 32.89
N LEU A 133 -9.86 -23.73 32.37
CA LEU A 133 -9.15 -22.75 33.20
C LEU A 133 -10.11 -21.95 34.08
N GLN A 134 -9.63 -21.65 35.30
CA GLN A 134 -10.34 -20.81 36.24
C GLN A 134 -10.36 -19.35 35.77
N ASN A 135 -11.35 -18.57 36.23
CA ASN A 135 -11.47 -17.16 35.86
C ASN A 135 -10.25 -16.33 36.28
N SER A 136 -9.62 -16.64 37.41
CA SER A 136 -8.38 -16.00 37.87
C SER A 136 -7.22 -16.20 36.88
N GLN A 137 -7.05 -17.41 36.37
CA GLN A 137 -6.03 -17.74 35.36
C GLN A 137 -6.35 -17.07 34.02
N LYS A 138 -7.63 -17.08 33.61
CA LYS A 138 -8.09 -16.38 32.40
C LYS A 138 -7.86 -14.88 32.48
N GLN A 139 -7.97 -14.28 33.67
CA GLN A 139 -7.77 -12.85 33.89
C GLN A 139 -6.36 -12.39 33.50
N LEU A 140 -5.32 -13.19 33.78
CA LEU A 140 -3.96 -12.90 33.35
C LEU A 140 -3.88 -12.74 31.82
N TYR A 141 -4.45 -13.69 31.08
CA TYR A 141 -4.49 -13.61 29.61
C TYR A 141 -5.36 -12.47 29.09
N MET A 142 -6.41 -12.08 29.82
CA MET A 142 -7.22 -10.91 29.50
C MET A 142 -6.42 -9.61 29.64
N GLN A 143 -5.58 -9.50 30.68
CA GLN A 143 -4.68 -8.36 30.85
C GLN A 143 -3.64 -8.33 29.72
N LEU A 144 -2.98 -9.45 29.42
CA LEU A 144 -2.04 -9.54 28.30
C LEU A 144 -2.68 -9.17 26.95
N ALA A 145 -3.95 -9.52 26.74
CA ALA A 145 -4.68 -9.14 25.54
C ALA A 145 -4.97 -7.64 25.49
N GLU A 146 -5.20 -6.99 26.63
CA GLU A 146 -5.37 -5.54 26.71
C GLU A 146 -4.05 -4.82 26.41
N ASP A 147 -2.94 -5.30 26.98
CA ASP A 147 -1.61 -4.76 26.67
C ASP A 147 -1.26 -4.93 25.18
N ASP A 148 -1.62 -6.05 24.56
CA ASP A 148 -1.40 -6.27 23.11
C ASP A 148 -2.29 -5.37 22.24
N LYS A 149 -3.47 -4.94 22.72
CA LYS A 149 -4.26 -3.89 22.05
C LYS A 149 -3.53 -2.56 22.09
N VAL A 150 -3.02 -2.15 23.26
CA VAL A 150 -2.26 -0.90 23.41
C VAL A 150 -1.03 -0.90 22.51
N ARG A 151 -0.27 -2.02 22.50
CA ARG A 151 0.85 -2.23 21.56
C ARG A 151 0.41 -2.01 20.11
N TYR A 152 -0.66 -2.69 19.67
CA TYR A 152 -1.14 -2.57 18.30
C TYR A 152 -1.57 -1.15 17.95
N GLU A 153 -2.26 -0.45 18.86
CA GLU A 153 -2.72 0.92 18.64
C GLU A 153 -1.54 1.89 18.44
N ASN A 154 -0.49 1.74 19.25
CA ASN A 154 0.73 2.53 19.11
C ASN A 154 1.45 2.23 17.79
N GLU A 155 1.69 0.94 17.49
CA GLU A 155 2.36 0.54 16.25
C GLU A 155 1.59 0.97 15.00
N ILE A 156 0.26 0.78 14.98
CA ILE A 156 -0.55 1.11 13.81
C ILE A 156 -0.64 2.62 13.59
N ALA A 157 -0.62 3.44 14.66
CA ALA A 157 -0.60 4.88 14.55
C ALA A 157 0.71 5.38 13.90
N VAL A 158 1.86 4.85 14.34
CA VAL A 158 3.17 5.15 13.74
C VAL A 158 3.21 4.70 12.28
N TRP A 159 2.77 3.48 12.00
CA TRP A 159 2.74 2.94 10.64
C TRP A 159 1.83 3.73 9.69
N GLU A 160 0.63 4.12 10.15
CA GLU A 160 -0.28 4.93 9.34
C GLU A 160 0.29 6.31 9.02
N LYS A 161 1.00 6.94 9.97
CA LYS A 161 1.72 8.18 9.72
C LYS A 161 2.79 8.01 8.64
N GLN A 162 3.60 6.94 8.73
CA GLN A 162 4.60 6.61 7.73
C GLN A 162 3.96 6.38 6.34
N MET A 163 2.81 5.70 6.27
CA MET A 163 2.13 5.47 4.98
C MET A 163 1.64 6.77 4.34
N ILE A 164 1.24 7.76 5.13
CA ILE A 164 0.86 9.08 4.63
C ILE A 164 2.08 9.82 4.08
N GLU A 165 3.21 9.78 4.79
CA GLU A 165 4.46 10.42 4.35
C GLU A 165 4.98 9.83 3.02
N VAL A 166 4.82 8.52 2.82
CA VAL A 166 5.19 7.82 1.58
C VAL A 166 4.12 7.99 0.47
N GLY A 167 3.01 8.69 0.74
CA GLY A 167 1.92 8.89 -0.22
C GLY A 167 1.05 7.65 -0.47
N ARG A 168 1.19 6.61 0.35
CA ARG A 168 0.40 5.37 0.34
C ARG A 168 -0.78 5.43 1.30
N GLU A 169 -1.47 6.57 1.26
CA GLU A 169 -2.64 6.80 2.09
C GLU A 169 -3.72 5.74 1.83
N ASP A 170 -3.79 5.15 0.63
CA ASP A 170 -4.68 4.03 0.26
C ASP A 170 -4.67 2.86 1.27
N LEU A 171 -3.60 2.70 2.05
CA LEU A 171 -3.41 1.58 2.98
C LEU A 171 -3.82 1.84 4.44
N ILE A 172 -4.15 3.09 4.80
CA ILE A 172 -4.56 3.46 6.17
C ILE A 172 -6.05 3.18 6.41
N ARG A 173 -6.44 3.02 7.68
CA ARG A 173 -7.84 2.80 8.07
C ARG A 173 -8.72 3.96 7.61
N PHE A 174 -9.94 3.66 7.18
CA PHE A 174 -10.89 4.65 6.66
C PHE A 174 -11.11 5.83 7.62
N LYS A 175 -11.41 5.55 8.90
CA LYS A 175 -11.60 6.59 9.93
C LYS A 175 -10.38 7.51 10.05
N GLN A 176 -9.17 6.93 10.02
CA GLN A 176 -7.94 7.70 10.15
C GLN A 176 -7.69 8.57 8.90
N ARG A 177 -7.95 8.03 7.70
CA ARG A 177 -7.91 8.81 6.45
C ARG A 177 -8.84 10.02 6.50
N GLU A 178 -10.07 9.83 6.95
CA GLU A 178 -11.03 10.92 7.07
C GLU A 178 -10.56 12.01 8.05
N ILE A 179 -10.00 11.62 9.19
CA ILE A 179 -9.43 12.56 10.17
C ILE A 179 -8.31 13.39 9.52
N PHE A 180 -7.37 12.73 8.84
CA PHE A 180 -6.27 13.43 8.16
C PHE A 180 -6.75 14.36 7.05
N GLU A 181 -7.75 13.96 6.24
CA GLU A 181 -8.32 14.83 5.21
C GLU A 181 -9.03 16.05 5.80
N LYS A 182 -9.77 15.87 6.90
CA LYS A 182 -10.38 17.00 7.63
C LYS A 182 -9.30 17.98 8.13
N GLN A 183 -8.23 17.46 8.74
CA GLN A 183 -7.10 18.28 9.20
C GLN A 183 -6.41 19.01 8.05
N ARG A 184 -6.24 18.34 6.90
CA ARG A 184 -5.61 18.94 5.71
C ARG A 184 -6.47 20.05 5.12
N LYS A 185 -7.78 19.85 5.01
CA LYS A 185 -8.74 20.90 4.59
C LYS A 185 -8.71 22.10 5.54
N ALA A 186 -8.68 21.87 6.86
CA ALA A 186 -8.57 22.94 7.85
C ALA A 186 -7.25 23.73 7.71
N LYS A 187 -6.11 23.04 7.55
CA LYS A 187 -4.81 23.68 7.30
C LYS A 187 -4.81 24.53 6.02
N ARG A 188 -5.38 24.00 4.92
CA ARG A 188 -5.54 24.76 3.66
C ARG A 188 -6.38 26.01 3.85
N ARG A 189 -7.53 25.90 4.53
CA ARG A 189 -8.38 27.06 4.85
C ARG A 189 -7.64 28.12 5.67
N LYS A 190 -6.91 27.70 6.71
CA LYS A 190 -6.11 28.61 7.55
C LYS A 190 -5.00 29.31 6.77
N ALA A 191 -4.31 28.58 5.87
CA ALA A 191 -3.30 29.15 4.99
C ALA A 191 -3.90 30.21 4.05
N ILE A 192 -5.04 29.91 3.41
CA ILE A 192 -5.76 30.85 2.55
C ILE A 192 -6.16 32.11 3.34
N MET A 193 -6.73 31.95 4.54
CA MET A 193 -7.11 33.09 5.39
C MET A 193 -5.91 33.96 5.77
N LYS A 194 -4.76 33.35 6.08
CA LYS A 194 -3.53 34.09 6.35
C LYS A 194 -3.04 34.85 5.12
N THR A 195 -3.05 34.22 3.95
CA THR A 195 -2.68 34.90 2.70
C THR A 195 -3.61 36.09 2.43
N ILE A 196 -4.91 35.95 2.67
CA ILE A 196 -5.88 37.05 2.53
C ILE A 196 -5.58 38.18 3.53
N SER A 197 -5.27 37.87 4.80
CA SER A 197 -4.91 38.90 5.77
C SER A 197 -3.63 39.64 5.40
N ASP A 198 -2.61 38.92 4.93
CA ASP A 198 -1.32 39.48 4.51
C ASP A 198 -1.47 40.38 3.26
N ILE A 199 -2.37 40.02 2.34
CA ILE A 199 -2.73 40.87 1.20
C ILE A 199 -3.44 42.15 1.67
N ASN A 200 -4.39 42.05 2.59
CA ASN A 200 -5.13 43.22 3.08
C ASN A 200 -4.23 44.18 3.88
N SER A 201 -3.32 43.66 4.71
CA SER A 201 -2.36 44.51 5.45
C SER A 201 -1.40 45.24 4.50
N SER A 202 -0.85 44.55 3.50
CA SER A 202 0.02 45.19 2.49
C SER A 202 -0.72 46.25 1.65
N LYS A 203 -2.02 46.06 1.38
CA LYS A 203 -2.86 47.05 0.71
C LYS A 203 -3.09 48.29 1.59
N LEU A 204 -3.34 48.11 2.89
CA LEU A 204 -3.47 49.20 3.86
C LEU A 204 -2.16 50.00 4.01
N GLU A 205 -1.01 49.33 4.08
CA GLU A 205 0.30 50.00 4.11
C GLU A 205 0.55 50.85 2.86
N LYS A 206 0.17 50.36 1.67
CA LYS A 206 0.27 51.13 0.43
C LYS A 206 -0.60 52.39 0.45
N ILE A 207 -1.83 52.30 0.98
CA ILE A 207 -2.74 53.45 1.10
C ILE A 207 -2.20 54.48 2.12
N LEU A 208 -1.69 54.03 3.27
CA LEU A 208 -1.09 54.91 4.26
C LEU A 208 0.13 55.65 3.70
N LYS A 209 1.02 54.95 2.98
CA LYS A 209 2.18 55.55 2.32
C LYS A 209 1.79 56.56 1.23
N SER A 210 0.73 56.30 0.45
CA SER A 210 0.26 57.28 -0.53
C SER A 210 -0.30 58.54 0.13
N ASN A 211 -1.05 58.39 1.24
CA ASN A 211 -1.63 59.53 1.95
C ASN A 211 -0.59 60.38 2.70
N MET A 212 0.52 59.78 3.16
CA MET A 212 1.62 60.57 3.76
C MET A 212 2.46 61.32 2.73
N MET A 213 2.48 60.87 1.47
CA MET A 213 3.16 61.58 0.37
C MET A 213 2.35 62.78 -0.15
N THR A 214 1.03 62.85 0.11
CA THR A 214 0.16 63.93 -0.36
C THR A 214 -0.03 65.08 0.64
N SER A 215 0.41 64.93 1.89
CA SER A 215 0.42 66.03 2.87
C SER A 215 1.71 66.88 2.78
N LYS A 216 1.71 67.91 1.93
CA LYS A 216 2.70 68.99 1.95
C LYS A 216 2.34 69.97 3.08
N PRO A 217 3.29 70.51 3.88
CA PRO A 217 2.94 71.48 4.91
C PRO A 217 2.71 72.86 4.27
N GLU A 218 1.50 73.41 4.39
CA GLU A 218 1.27 74.84 4.16
C GLU A 218 2.02 75.63 5.25
N LYS A 219 3.09 76.32 4.84
CA LYS A 219 3.83 77.25 5.70
C LYS A 219 2.98 78.50 5.89
N SER A 220 2.52 78.76 7.12
CA SER A 220 2.05 80.09 7.52
C SER A 220 3.25 81.03 7.68
N SER A 221 3.39 82.02 6.80
CA SER A 221 4.37 83.09 6.92
C SER A 221 3.68 84.36 7.45
N THR A 222 3.88 84.65 8.74
CA THR A 222 3.59 85.98 9.30
C THR A 222 4.81 86.88 9.05
N PRO A 223 4.68 88.08 8.45
CA PRO A 223 5.81 88.97 8.23
C PRO A 223 6.17 89.77 9.49
N PRO A 224 7.46 90.17 9.67
CA PRO A 224 7.92 90.83 10.88
C PRO A 224 7.69 92.35 10.85
N ARG A 225 7.34 92.87 12.02
CA ARG A 225 7.20 94.29 12.37
C ARG A 225 8.60 94.92 12.47
N LYS A 226 8.86 96.02 11.75
CA LYS A 226 9.99 96.94 12.01
C LYS A 226 9.46 98.34 12.30
N ALA A 227 10.15 99.01 13.21
CA ALA A 227 9.89 100.33 13.79
C ALA A 227 10.78 101.42 13.16
N GLU A 228 10.39 102.67 13.44
CA GLU A 228 11.10 103.97 13.26
C GLU A 228 11.28 104.42 11.79
N GLU A 229 11.01 105.66 11.39
CA GLU A 229 10.94 106.98 12.06
C GLU A 229 9.97 107.90 11.28
#